data_AF-A0A9D9GD21-F1
#
_entry.id   AF-A0A9D9GD21-F1
#
_cell.length_a   1.000
_cell.length_b   1.000
_cell.length_c   1.000
_cell.angle_alpha   90.00
_cell.angle_beta   90.00
_cell.angle_gamma   90.00
#
_symmetry.space_group_name_H-M   'P 1'
#
loop_
_entity.id
_entity.type
_entity.pdbx_description
1 polymer ?
#
loop_
_entity_poly.entity_id
_entity_poly.type
_entity_poly.pdbx_seq_one_letter_code
_entity_poly.pdbx_strand_id
1 'polypeptide(L)'
;MKRSVHTESEMVKAVQFGEPLEAASDEYDHKASYDAKNGAPKSVAPKVLIKYFFVNKTTGEKSGDMLAAVKLTEDAASGEQ
;
A
#
# COMPACT_ATOMS: atom_id res chain seq x y z
N MET A 1 -4.70 11.19 38.31
CA MET A 1 -3.54 10.89 37.45
C MET A 1 -3.95 9.80 36.47
N LYS A 2 -4.55 10.16 35.33
CA LYS A 2 -4.90 9.19 34.28
C LYS A 2 -3.84 9.34 33.20
N ARG A 3 -2.99 8.32 33.05
CA ARG A 3 -1.95 8.27 32.02
C ARG A 3 -2.65 8.43 30.67
N SER A 4 -2.33 9.52 29.99
CA SER A 4 -2.72 9.77 28.61
C SER A 4 -2.12 8.65 27.79
N VAL A 5 -2.95 7.76 27.24
CA VAL A 5 -2.52 6.76 26.28
C VAL A 5 -2.35 7.52 24.98
N HIS A 6 -1.20 8.18 24.80
CA HIS A 6 -0.72 8.42 23.46
C HIS A 6 -0.42 7.04 22.91
N THR A 7 -1.37 6.47 22.17
CA THR A 7 -1.03 5.47 21.17
C THR A 7 -0.16 6.24 20.19
N GLU A 8 1.16 6.19 20.38
CA GLU A 8 2.11 6.45 19.31
C GLU A 8 1.57 5.64 18.13
N SER A 9 1.12 6.35 17.10
CA SER A 9 0.90 5.74 15.80
C SER A 9 2.25 5.14 15.45
N GLU A 10 2.43 3.85 15.72
CA GLU A 10 3.64 3.10 15.43
C GLU A 10 4.10 3.56 14.05
N MET A 11 5.30 4.11 13.96
CA MET A 11 5.90 4.43 12.67
C MET A 11 5.96 3.11 11.91
N VAL A 12 4.97 2.86 11.06
CA VAL A 12 4.88 1.64 10.27
C VAL A 12 6.08 1.64 9.35
N LYS A 13 7.08 0.82 9.70
CA LYS A 13 8.22 0.57 8.83
C LYS A 13 7.68 0.07 7.50
N ALA A 14 8.04 0.73 6.40
CA ALA A 14 7.67 0.25 5.08
C ALA A 14 8.24 -1.16 4.87
N VAL A 15 7.38 -2.13 4.55
CA VAL A 15 7.77 -3.51 4.28
C VAL A 15 7.58 -3.78 2.80
N GLN A 16 8.59 -4.36 2.16
CA GLN A 16 8.49 -4.82 0.79
C GLN A 16 7.48 -5.98 0.70
N PHE A 17 6.42 -5.80 -0.09
CA PHE A 17 5.36 -6.78 -0.23
C PHE A 17 5.37 -7.56 -1.55
N GLY A 18 6.28 -7.24 -2.46
CA GLY A 18 6.46 -7.97 -3.72
C GLY A 18 7.92 -7.92 -4.18
N GLU A 19 8.27 -8.78 -5.12
CA GLU A 19 9.58 -8.75 -5.79
C GLU A 19 9.63 -7.62 -6.83
N PRO A 20 10.82 -7.16 -7.22
CA PRO A 20 10.96 -6.27 -8.37
C PRO A 20 10.35 -6.90 -9.61
N LEU A 21 9.46 -6.15 -10.28
CA LEU A 21 8.83 -6.55 -11.53
C LEU A 21 9.59 -5.94 -12.70
N GLU A 22 9.58 -6.62 -13.86
CA GLU A 22 10.07 -6.03 -15.11
C GLU A 22 9.24 -4.77 -15.45
N ALA A 23 9.85 -3.78 -16.09
CA ALA A 23 9.04 -2.70 -16.64
C ALA A 23 8.28 -3.25 -17.86
N ALA A 24 6.96 -3.35 -17.78
CA ALA A 24 6.08 -3.73 -18.88
C ALA A 24 5.15 -2.58 -19.25
N SER A 25 4.53 -2.67 -20.42
CA SER A 25 3.45 -1.76 -20.83
C SER A 25 2.11 -2.07 -20.16
N ASP A 26 2.01 -3.21 -19.47
CA ASP A 26 0.81 -3.68 -18.81
C ASP A 26 0.63 -3.03 -17.42
N GLU A 27 -0.62 -2.98 -16.97
CA GLU A 27 -0.95 -2.47 -15.64
C GLU A 27 -0.61 -3.48 -14.55
N TYR A 28 -0.03 -3.00 -13.45
CA TYR A 28 0.31 -3.82 -12.28
C TYR A 28 -0.71 -3.62 -11.16
N ASP A 29 -1.37 -4.71 -10.76
CA ASP A 29 -2.24 -4.71 -9.58
C ASP A 29 -1.42 -4.83 -8.28
N HIS A 30 -0.93 -3.68 -7.82
CA HIS A 30 -0.20 -3.57 -6.56
C HIS A 30 -1.08 -3.86 -5.34
N LYS A 31 -2.40 -3.72 -5.44
CA LYS A 31 -3.32 -4.02 -4.34
C LYS A 31 -3.46 -5.53 -4.15
N ALA A 32 -3.67 -6.29 -5.22
CA ALA A 32 -3.73 -7.75 -5.16
C ALA A 32 -2.43 -8.34 -4.59
N SER A 33 -1.29 -7.78 -5.02
CA SER A 33 0.03 -8.18 -4.50
C SER A 33 0.17 -7.91 -3.00
N TYR A 34 -0.32 -6.76 -2.53
CA TYR A 34 -0.35 -6.44 -1.11
C TYR A 34 -1.26 -7.40 -0.32
N ASP A 35 -2.49 -7.61 -0.81
CA ASP A 35 -3.51 -8.45 -0.16
C ASP A 35 -3.04 -9.91 -0.05
N ALA A 36 -2.35 -10.43 -1.07
CA ALA A 36 -1.82 -11.80 -1.05
C ALA A 36 -0.76 -12.01 0.05
N LYS A 37 0.04 -10.98 0.37
CA LYS A 37 1.11 -11.09 1.38
C LYS A 37 0.66 -10.69 2.78
N ASN A 38 -0.18 -9.66 2.89
CA ASN A 38 -0.51 -9.03 4.18
C ASN A 38 -1.99 -9.24 4.58
N GLY A 39 -2.81 -9.79 3.69
CA GLY A 39 -4.26 -9.80 3.83
C GLY A 39 -4.88 -8.45 3.43
N ALA A 40 -6.18 -8.45 3.19
CA ALA A 40 -6.91 -7.23 2.86
C ALA A 40 -6.85 -6.22 4.03
N PRO A 41 -6.83 -4.90 3.75
CA PRO A 41 -6.97 -3.88 4.78
C PRO A 41 -8.22 -4.15 5.62
N LYS A 42 -8.12 -3.92 6.93
CA LYS A 42 -9.22 -4.14 7.89
C LYS A 42 -9.56 -2.85 8.61
N SER A 43 -10.73 -2.76 9.26
CA SER A 43 -11.18 -1.53 9.93
C SER A 43 -10.18 -0.99 10.97
N VAL A 44 -9.40 -1.88 11.61
CA VAL A 44 -8.36 -1.50 12.59
C VAL A 44 -7.05 -1.04 11.95
N ALA A 45 -6.86 -1.23 10.64
CA ALA A 45 -5.73 -0.74 9.85
C ALA A 45 -6.20 -0.40 8.41
N PRO A 46 -6.97 0.69 8.23
CA PRO A 46 -7.78 0.91 7.03
C PRO A 46 -7.05 1.61 5.88
N LYS A 47 -5.79 2.02 6.08
CA LYS A 47 -5.02 2.83 5.14
C LYS A 47 -3.74 2.11 4.74
N VAL A 48 -3.57 1.89 3.44
CA VAL A 48 -2.34 1.36 2.86
C VAL A 48 -1.75 2.42 1.93
N LEU A 49 -0.50 2.81 2.20
CA LEU A 49 0.30 3.64 1.30
C LEU A 49 1.30 2.73 0.58
N ILE A 50 1.20 2.67 -0.73
CA ILE A 50 2.10 1.93 -1.60
C ILE A 50 3.10 2.92 -2.21
N LYS A 51 4.38 2.63 -2.05
CA LYS A 51 5.48 3.38 -2.65
C LYS A 51 6.19 2.51 -3.68
N TYR A 52 6.32 3.00 -4.91
CA TYR A 52 7.04 2.31 -5.99
C TYR A 52 7.91 3.28 -6.80
N PHE A 53 8.88 2.75 -7.53
CA PHE A 53 9.78 3.51 -8.40
C PHE A 53 10.26 2.59 -9.53
N PHE A 54 10.61 3.18 -10.67
CA PHE A 54 11.23 2.45 -11.77
C PHE A 54 12.75 2.46 -11.62
N VAL A 55 13.40 1.39 -12.06
CA VAL A 55 14.86 1.29 -12.16
C VAL A 55 15.25 1.09 -13.61
N ASN A 56 16.08 1.99 -14.15
CA ASN A 56 16.68 1.77 -15.46
C ASN A 56 17.73 0.67 -15.34
N LYS A 57 17.51 -0.48 -15.98
CA LYS A 57 18.45 -1.62 -15.91
C LYS A 57 19.81 -1.35 -16.54
N THR A 58 19.91 -0.40 -17.46
CA THR A 58 21.16 -0.06 -18.15
C THR A 58 22.02 0.88 -17.30
N THR A 59 21.42 1.87 -16.63
CA THR A 59 22.17 2.88 -15.84
C THR A 59 22.11 2.66 -14.34
N GLY A 60 21.18 1.84 -13.85
CA GLY A 60 20.89 1.64 -12.42
C GLY A 60 20.14 2.80 -11.77
N GLU A 61 19.78 3.84 -12.52
CA GLU A 61 19.12 5.03 -11.99
C GLU A 61 17.66 4.75 -11.62
N LYS A 62 17.23 5.34 -10.50
CA LYS A 62 15.86 5.26 -10.01
C LYS A 62 15.06 6.47 -10.48
N SER A 63 13.81 6.26 -10.86
CA SER A 63 12.86 7.36 -11.02
C SER A 63 12.57 8.04 -9.68
N GLY A 64 11.83 9.15 -9.73
CA GLY A 64 11.19 9.69 -8.53
C GLY A 64 10.25 8.68 -7.89
N ASP A 65 10.03 8.87 -6.58
CA ASP A 65 9.12 8.06 -5.79
C ASP A 65 7.66 8.28 -6.24
N MET A 66 6.97 7.20 -6.58
CA MET A 66 5.55 7.19 -6.89
C MET A 66 4.77 6.67 -5.68
N LEU A 67 3.66 7.34 -5.38
CA LEU A 67 2.81 7.01 -4.24
C LEU A 67 1.40 6.67 -4.74
N ALA A 68 0.91 5.49 -4.35
CA ALA A 68 -0.48 5.10 -4.52
C ALA A 68 -1.11 4.91 -3.14
N ALA A 69 -2.31 5.47 -2.94
CA ALA A 69 -3.06 5.34 -1.69
C ALA A 69 -4.31 4.51 -1.95
N VAL A 70 -4.49 3.45 -1.17
CA VAL A 70 -5.72 2.67 -1.15
C VAL A 70 -6.39 2.91 0.20
N LYS A 71 -7.62 3.42 0.15
CA LYS A 71 -8.49 3.55 1.31
C LYS A 71 -9.58 2.49 1.20
N LEU A 72 -9.87 1.81 2.29
CA LEU A 72 -11.15 1.10 2.42
C LEU A 72 -12.28 2.13 2.21
N THR A 73 -12.91 2.10 1.03
CA THR A 73 -14.26 2.62 0.89
C THR A 73 -15.14 1.67 1.68
N GLU A 74 -15.90 2.19 2.64
CA GLU A 74 -16.99 1.41 3.23
C GLU A 74 -17.82 0.85 2.08
N ASP A 75 -18.10 -0.44 2.15
CA ASP A 75 -18.98 -1.14 1.24
C ASP A 75 -20.21 -0.24 1.04
N ALA A 76 -20.34 0.35 -0.16
CA ALA A 76 -21.62 0.88 -0.57
C ALA A 76 -22.49 -0.35 -0.69
N ALA A 77 -23.11 -0.74 0.43
CA ALA A 77 -24.18 -1.69 0.48
C ALA A 77 -25.08 -1.33 -0.70
N SER A 78 -25.18 -2.25 -1.64
CA SER A 78 -26.04 -2.15 -2.79
C SER A 78 -27.44 -1.79 -2.27
N GLY A 79 -27.77 -0.51 -2.35
CA GLY A 79 -29.12 -0.02 -2.18
C GLY A 79 -29.88 -0.48 -3.42
N GLU A 80 -30.44 -1.68 -3.33
CA GLU A 80 -31.53 -2.09 -4.21
C GLU A 80 -32.66 -2.59 -3.32
N GLN A 81 -33.46 -1.64 -2.82
CA GLN A 81 -34.92 -1.69 -2.70
C GLN A 81 -35.46 -0.26 -2.63
#